data_AF-A0A938RS73-F1
#
_entry.id   AF-A0A938RS73-F1
#
_cell.length_a   1.000
_cell.length_b   1.000
_cell.length_c   1.000
_cell.angle_alpha   90.00
_cell.angle_beta   90.00
_cell.angle_gamma   90.00
#
_symmetry.space_group_name_H-M   'P 1'
#
loop_
_entity.id
_entity.type
_entity.pdbx_description
1 polymer ?
#
loop_
_entity_poly.entity_id
_entity_poly.type
_entity_poly.pdbx_seq_one_letter_code
_entity_poly.pdbx_strand_id
1 'polypeptide(L)'
;MSRARAGLAALALACAALASGCASVEPPAALVPTQDLLEVVAVVRLHVDDDTYRFAPARDFTGKNVFRVSFERLESLETAHPEKLASGYATDVVWFTKARALERIGEYDLARRHYARVTDLGSELADAARAGRNVNARLEDARMLAPPPEATPEQAADARATQREVLGALRSEVATTHWRHVVDEELERVDVAEAATLAAHAALDPRYEPAALQSAQALVRVHGESKYHNRHLLALGDLYAAFSRRYAQRFPPPSLGFDATTFDEYAHGATRVYEVVAQQDGSVEKLEGAHKLEAFLGFTMQVHEERVPR
;
A
#
# COMPACT_ATOMS: atom_id res chain seq x y z
N MET A 1 82.62 -26.64 23.73
CA MET A 1 81.46 -26.41 22.84
C MET A 1 80.09 -26.56 23.54
N SER A 2 80.00 -26.44 24.88
CA SER A 2 78.75 -26.65 25.63
C SER A 2 77.95 -25.36 25.93
N ARG A 3 78.60 -24.18 25.92
CA ARG A 3 77.92 -22.89 26.21
C ARG A 3 77.10 -22.32 25.05
N ALA A 4 77.38 -22.69 23.80
CA ALA A 4 76.66 -22.20 22.63
C ALA A 4 75.27 -22.84 22.45
N ARG A 5 75.06 -24.06 22.94
CA ARG A 5 73.76 -24.77 22.85
C ARG A 5 72.75 -24.29 23.90
N ALA A 6 73.23 -23.79 25.05
CA ALA A 6 72.36 -23.25 26.10
C ALA A 6 71.73 -21.89 25.71
N GLY A 7 72.46 -21.04 24.97
CA GLY A 7 71.95 -19.75 24.50
C GLY A 7 70.85 -19.87 23.43
N LEU A 8 70.98 -20.85 22.53
CA LEU A 8 69.97 -21.13 21.50
C LEU A 8 68.67 -21.71 22.07
N ALA A 9 68.75 -22.54 23.10
CA ALA A 9 67.57 -23.08 23.78
C ALA A 9 66.82 -22.00 24.57
N ALA A 10 67.53 -21.07 25.21
CA ALA A 10 66.92 -19.96 25.94
C ALA A 10 66.23 -18.95 24.99
N LEU A 11 66.82 -18.70 23.81
CA LEU A 11 66.20 -17.84 22.80
C LEU A 11 64.94 -18.47 22.18
N ALA A 12 64.95 -19.78 21.94
CA ALA A 12 63.79 -20.50 21.41
C ALA A 12 62.62 -20.53 22.40
N LEU A 13 62.90 -20.69 23.72
CA LEU A 13 61.86 -20.63 24.75
C LEU A 13 61.28 -19.21 24.93
N ALA A 14 62.12 -18.18 24.80
CA ALA A 14 61.67 -16.79 24.87
C ALA A 14 60.82 -16.39 23.65
N CYS A 15 61.16 -16.87 22.46
CA CYS A 15 60.34 -16.66 21.26
C CYS A 15 59.01 -17.44 21.30
N ALA A 16 58.98 -18.63 21.91
CA ALA A 16 57.74 -19.39 22.09
C ALA A 16 56.79 -18.73 23.12
N ALA A 17 57.34 -18.14 24.20
CA ALA A 17 56.55 -17.44 25.21
C ALA A 17 55.96 -16.10 24.71
N LEU A 18 56.60 -15.46 23.73
CA LEU A 18 56.09 -14.23 23.09
C LEU A 18 55.00 -14.51 22.04
N ALA A 19 54.87 -15.75 21.56
CA ALA A 19 53.83 -16.15 20.60
C ALA A 19 52.51 -16.59 21.28
N SER A 20 52.52 -16.86 22.58
CA SER A 20 51.33 -17.23 23.37
C SER A 20 50.52 -16.03 23.91
N GLY A 21 50.92 -14.80 23.56
CA GLY A 21 50.30 -13.55 24.03
C GLY A 21 49.22 -12.97 23.11
N CYS A 22 48.77 -13.69 22.08
CA CYS A 22 47.58 -13.29 21.34
C CYS A 22 46.35 -13.59 22.21
N ALA A 23 46.01 -12.67 23.10
CA ALA A 23 44.68 -12.57 23.68
C ALA A 23 43.69 -12.75 22.53
N SER A 24 42.82 -13.76 22.61
CA SER A 24 41.70 -13.88 21.70
C SER A 24 40.93 -12.58 21.83
N VAL A 25 41.03 -11.72 20.82
CA VAL A 25 40.10 -10.61 20.66
C VAL A 25 38.78 -11.31 20.45
N GLU A 26 37.98 -11.37 21.51
CA GLU A 26 36.61 -11.83 21.45
C GLU A 26 35.98 -11.02 20.31
N PRO A 27 35.49 -11.67 19.24
CA PRO A 27 34.89 -10.95 18.13
C PRO A 27 33.82 -10.03 18.75
N PRO A 28 33.75 -8.74 18.36
CA PRO A 28 32.80 -7.82 18.94
C PRO A 28 31.45 -8.53 18.93
N ALA A 29 30.85 -8.68 20.13
CA ALA A 29 29.57 -9.36 20.28
C ALA A 29 28.67 -8.84 19.17
N ALA A 30 28.19 -9.74 18.30
CA ALA A 30 27.31 -9.36 17.22
C ALA A 30 26.22 -8.48 17.81
N LEU A 31 25.89 -7.36 17.16
CA LEU A 31 24.80 -6.49 17.60
C LEU A 31 23.52 -7.33 17.64
N VAL A 32 23.23 -7.89 18.82
CA VAL A 32 22.03 -8.66 19.05
C VAL A 32 20.89 -7.64 19.18
N PRO A 33 19.77 -7.83 18.48
CA PRO A 33 18.61 -6.99 18.68
C PRO A 33 18.27 -6.94 20.18
N THR A 34 18.25 -5.75 20.78
CA THR A 34 17.83 -5.58 22.17
C THR A 34 16.33 -5.74 22.38
N GLN A 35 15.59 -5.94 21.28
CA GLN A 35 14.14 -6.04 21.28
C GLN A 35 13.65 -7.41 21.73
N ASP A 36 12.61 -7.40 22.55
CA ASP A 36 11.92 -8.61 22.97
C ASP A 36 10.85 -9.01 21.94
N LEU A 37 10.70 -10.31 21.71
CA LEU A 37 9.67 -10.87 20.82
C LEU A 37 8.28 -10.39 21.26
N LEU A 38 8.01 -10.35 22.56
CA LEU A 38 6.72 -9.92 23.09
C LEU A 38 6.42 -8.46 22.79
N GLU A 39 7.43 -7.59 22.70
CA GLU A 39 7.26 -6.18 22.31
C GLU A 39 6.76 -6.09 20.87
N VAL A 40 7.37 -6.85 19.95
CA VAL A 40 6.97 -6.86 18.54
C VAL A 40 5.57 -7.44 18.36
N VAL A 41 5.26 -8.54 19.05
CA VAL A 41 3.93 -9.17 19.04
C VAL A 41 2.87 -8.21 19.60
N ALA A 42 3.18 -7.50 20.69
CA ALA A 42 2.26 -6.55 21.30
C ALA A 42 1.90 -5.40 20.35
N VAL A 43 2.86 -4.88 19.58
CA VAL A 43 2.61 -3.83 18.57
C VAL A 43 1.65 -4.32 17.48
N VAL A 44 1.91 -5.50 16.91
CA VAL A 44 1.03 -6.05 15.86
C VAL A 44 -0.37 -6.30 16.42
N ARG A 45 -0.48 -6.88 17.61
CA ARG A 45 -1.76 -7.15 18.26
C ARG A 45 -2.54 -5.87 18.58
N LEU A 46 -1.86 -4.80 18.97
CA LEU A 46 -2.49 -3.52 19.28
C LEU A 46 -3.19 -2.92 18.04
N HIS A 47 -2.55 -3.04 16.87
CA HIS A 47 -3.01 -2.41 15.63
C HIS A 47 -3.79 -3.34 14.70
N VAL A 48 -3.88 -4.65 15.00
CA VAL A 48 -4.51 -5.62 14.11
C VAL A 48 -5.98 -5.31 13.84
N ASP A 49 -6.68 -4.69 14.78
CA ASP A 49 -8.10 -4.34 14.66
C ASP A 49 -8.32 -2.89 14.20
N ASP A 50 -7.26 -2.15 13.88
CA ASP A 50 -7.38 -0.78 13.38
C ASP A 50 -8.18 -0.75 12.06
N ASP A 51 -9.07 0.24 11.95
CA ASP A 51 -9.78 0.54 10.72
C ASP A 51 -8.83 1.21 9.72
N THR A 52 -7.98 0.39 9.10
CA THR A 52 -7.02 0.86 8.10
C THR A 52 -7.69 1.37 6.84
N TYR A 53 -8.98 1.11 6.61
CA TYR A 53 -9.70 1.64 5.46
C TYR A 53 -9.98 3.14 5.63
N ARG A 54 -10.45 3.54 6.81
CA ARG A 54 -10.75 4.95 7.13
C ARG A 54 -9.53 5.75 7.60
N PHE A 55 -8.56 5.09 8.22
CA PHE A 55 -7.39 5.75 8.80
C PHE A 55 -6.09 5.20 8.21
N ALA A 56 -5.08 6.05 8.10
CA ALA A 56 -3.74 5.60 7.71
C ALA A 56 -3.22 4.58 8.73
N PRO A 57 -2.52 3.51 8.29
CA PRO A 57 -1.88 2.58 9.21
C PRO A 57 -0.96 3.32 10.18
N ALA A 58 -0.92 2.85 11.43
CA ALA A 58 -0.05 3.41 12.44
C ALA A 58 1.41 3.44 11.97
N ARG A 59 2.13 4.45 12.43
CA ARG A 59 3.53 4.69 12.09
C ARG A 59 4.40 4.66 13.33
N ASP A 60 5.62 4.14 13.19
CA ASP A 60 6.63 4.22 14.23
C ASP A 60 7.21 5.65 14.34
N PHE A 61 8.14 5.86 15.27
CA PHE A 61 8.79 7.16 15.47
C PHE A 61 9.59 7.65 14.26
N THR A 62 9.91 6.77 13.30
CA THR A 62 10.58 7.12 12.04
C THR A 62 9.60 7.42 10.91
N GLY A 63 8.29 7.32 11.18
CA GLY A 63 7.24 7.52 10.19
C GLY A 63 6.97 6.29 9.30
N LYS A 64 7.54 5.12 9.61
CA LYS A 64 7.34 3.88 8.84
C LYS A 64 6.12 3.11 9.33
N ASN A 65 5.46 2.40 8.42
CA ASN A 65 4.31 1.55 8.75
C ASN A 65 4.70 0.48 9.80
N VAL A 66 3.96 0.42 10.91
CA VAL A 66 4.25 -0.48 12.03
C VAL A 66 4.22 -1.96 11.66
N PHE A 67 3.38 -2.38 10.72
CA PHE A 67 3.30 -3.78 10.29
C PHE A 67 4.56 -4.19 9.53
N ARG A 68 5.04 -3.34 8.62
CA ARG A 68 6.29 -3.58 7.89
C ARG A 68 7.48 -3.65 8.83
N VAL A 69 7.59 -2.68 9.74
CA VAL A 69 8.68 -2.64 10.72
C VAL A 69 8.61 -3.86 11.65
N SER A 70 7.42 -4.27 12.08
CA SER A 70 7.25 -5.46 12.93
C SER A 70 7.65 -6.74 12.21
N PHE A 71 7.29 -6.89 10.93
CA PHE A 71 7.72 -8.02 10.10
C PHE A 71 9.25 -8.07 9.99
N GLU A 72 9.90 -6.97 9.63
CA GLU A 72 11.36 -6.88 9.50
C GLU A 72 12.09 -7.17 10.84
N ARG A 73 11.50 -6.75 11.97
CA ARG A 73 12.01 -7.07 13.31
C ARG A 73 11.91 -8.56 13.63
N LEU A 74 10.81 -9.22 13.26
CA LEU A 74 10.66 -10.67 13.45
C LEU A 74 11.69 -11.45 12.61
N GLU A 75 11.91 -11.08 11.35
CA GLU A 75 12.98 -11.66 10.50
C GLU A 75 14.38 -11.46 11.12
N SER A 76 14.63 -10.29 11.69
CA SER A 76 15.90 -9.97 12.35
C SER A 76 16.12 -10.79 13.63
N LEU A 77 15.07 -10.96 14.44
CA LEU A 77 15.11 -11.80 15.64
C LEU A 77 15.38 -13.27 15.29
N GLU A 78 14.80 -13.77 14.20
CA GLU A 78 15.06 -15.13 13.76
C GLU A 78 16.49 -15.35 13.29
N THR A 79 17.05 -14.36 12.59
CA THR A 79 18.44 -14.40 12.14
C THR A 79 19.41 -14.31 13.31
N ALA A 80 19.09 -13.52 14.33
CA ALA A 80 19.96 -13.30 15.49
C ALA A 80 19.92 -14.43 16.53
N HIS A 81 18.82 -15.20 16.58
CA HIS A 81 18.63 -16.28 17.56
C HIS A 81 18.23 -17.62 16.92
N PRO A 82 19.02 -18.15 15.96
CA PRO A 82 18.65 -19.33 15.20
C PRO A 82 18.50 -20.57 16.09
N GLU A 83 19.35 -20.73 17.12
CA GLU A 83 19.26 -21.85 18.07
C GLU A 83 17.99 -21.83 18.92
N LYS A 84 17.51 -20.65 19.32
CA LYS A 84 16.31 -20.49 20.15
C LYS A 84 15.05 -20.85 19.35
N LEU A 85 15.01 -20.53 18.06
CA LEU A 85 13.89 -20.90 17.20
C LEU A 85 13.99 -22.34 16.71
N ALA A 86 15.19 -22.87 16.50
CA ALA A 86 15.40 -24.29 16.23
C ALA A 86 14.89 -25.17 17.38
N SER A 87 14.87 -24.66 18.62
CA SER A 87 14.27 -25.36 19.77
C SER A 87 12.73 -25.32 19.80
N GLY A 88 12.08 -24.71 18.80
CA GLY A 88 10.63 -24.57 18.74
C GLY A 88 10.05 -23.48 19.63
N TYR A 89 10.89 -22.61 20.22
CA TYR A 89 10.42 -21.57 21.14
C TYR A 89 9.57 -20.53 20.40
N ALA A 90 8.29 -20.44 20.77
CA ALA A 90 7.32 -19.47 20.24
C ALA A 90 7.22 -19.45 18.70
N THR A 91 7.59 -20.54 18.04
CA THR A 91 7.68 -20.63 16.58
C THR A 91 6.33 -20.34 15.93
N ASP A 92 5.25 -20.89 16.49
CA ASP A 92 3.89 -20.64 16.04
C ASP A 92 3.48 -19.16 16.20
N VAL A 93 3.82 -18.53 17.32
CA VAL A 93 3.58 -17.09 17.58
C VAL A 93 4.31 -16.24 16.55
N VAL A 94 5.57 -16.55 16.23
CA VAL A 94 6.35 -15.82 15.22
C VAL A 94 5.71 -15.95 13.85
N TRP A 95 5.42 -17.17 13.38
CA TRP A 95 4.77 -17.39 12.08
C TRP A 95 3.40 -16.71 12.00
N PHE A 96 2.59 -16.81 13.06
CA PHE A 96 1.27 -16.18 13.12
C PHE A 96 1.38 -14.65 13.07
N THR A 97 2.30 -14.06 13.83
CA THR A 97 2.48 -12.61 13.89
C THR A 97 3.01 -12.06 12.56
N LYS A 98 3.93 -12.78 11.90
CA LYS A 98 4.36 -12.43 10.54
C LYS A 98 3.20 -12.45 9.56
N ALA A 99 2.34 -13.47 9.62
CA ALA A 99 1.15 -13.55 8.77
C ALA A 99 0.21 -12.35 8.98
N ARG A 100 -0.02 -11.95 10.24
CA ARG A 100 -0.79 -10.75 10.62
C ARG A 100 -0.18 -9.44 10.13
N ALA A 101 1.15 -9.34 10.10
CA ALA A 101 1.81 -8.18 9.53
C ALA A 101 1.66 -8.16 8.00
N LEU A 102 1.89 -9.30 7.34
CA LEU A 102 1.82 -9.45 5.88
C LEU A 102 0.42 -9.17 5.33
N GLU A 103 -0.64 -9.65 5.99
CA GLU A 103 -2.03 -9.37 5.57
C GLU A 103 -2.32 -7.87 5.58
N ARG A 104 -1.75 -7.11 6.53
CA ARG A 104 -1.92 -5.65 6.64
C ARG A 104 -1.09 -4.85 5.65
N ILE A 105 -0.01 -5.43 5.14
CA ILE A 105 0.82 -4.86 4.07
C ILE A 105 0.20 -5.19 2.69
N GLY A 106 -0.66 -6.21 2.65
CA GLY A 106 -1.29 -6.68 1.42
C GLY A 106 -0.51 -7.80 0.73
N GLU A 107 0.36 -8.52 1.44
CA GLU A 107 1.14 -9.65 0.89
C GLU A 107 0.43 -10.98 1.19
N TYR A 108 -0.72 -11.20 0.56
CA TYR A 108 -1.66 -12.28 0.93
C TYR A 108 -1.13 -13.68 0.65
N ASP A 109 -0.43 -13.88 -0.48
CA ASP A 109 0.21 -15.15 -0.80
C ASP A 109 1.26 -15.56 0.25
N LEU A 110 2.05 -14.60 0.74
CA LEU A 110 3.00 -14.87 1.82
C LEU A 110 2.25 -15.09 3.14
N ALA A 111 1.28 -14.24 3.48
CA ALA A 111 0.49 -14.37 4.70
C ALA A 111 -0.17 -15.76 4.82
N ARG A 112 -0.81 -16.26 3.75
CA ARG A 112 -1.43 -17.60 3.76
C ARG A 112 -0.41 -18.73 3.96
N ARG A 113 0.81 -18.59 3.42
CA ARG A 113 1.88 -19.59 3.62
C ARG A 113 2.36 -19.60 5.06
N HIS A 114 2.53 -18.43 5.68
CA HIS A 114 2.90 -18.31 7.09
C HIS A 114 1.80 -18.89 7.99
N TYR A 115 0.52 -18.58 7.73
CA TYR A 115 -0.59 -19.22 8.45
C TYR A 115 -0.63 -20.74 8.27
N ALA A 116 -0.32 -21.26 7.08
CA ALA A 116 -0.25 -22.71 6.85
C ALA A 116 0.81 -23.37 7.75
N ARG A 117 1.97 -22.73 7.96
CA ARG A 117 2.98 -23.23 8.91
C ARG A 117 2.43 -23.33 10.33
N VAL A 118 1.67 -22.33 10.79
CA VAL A 118 1.02 -22.37 12.10
C VAL A 118 0.02 -23.53 12.19
N THR A 119 -0.78 -23.76 11.13
CA THR A 119 -1.73 -24.88 11.11
C THR A 119 -1.03 -26.24 11.17
N ASP A 120 0.15 -26.38 10.55
CA ASP A 120 0.93 -27.62 10.54
C ASP A 120 1.55 -27.91 11.91
N LEU A 121 1.82 -26.89 12.71
CA LEU A 121 2.37 -27.02 14.07
C LEU A 121 1.33 -27.50 15.09
N GLY A 122 0.03 -27.44 14.76
CA GLY A 122 -1.04 -27.91 15.66
C GLY A 122 -1.16 -27.15 16.98
N SER A 123 -0.72 -25.87 17.02
CA SER A 123 -0.79 -25.05 18.23
C SER A 123 -2.20 -24.53 18.52
N GLU A 124 -2.38 -23.88 19.67
CA GLU A 124 -3.62 -23.19 20.03
C GLU A 124 -4.03 -22.10 19.03
N LEU A 125 -3.08 -21.61 18.21
CA LEU A 125 -3.32 -20.62 17.16
C LEU A 125 -3.81 -21.25 15.85
N ALA A 126 -3.87 -22.58 15.73
CA ALA A 126 -4.15 -23.27 14.47
C ALA A 126 -5.52 -22.91 13.87
N ASP A 127 -6.56 -22.74 14.68
CA ASP A 127 -7.90 -22.40 14.16
C ASP A 127 -7.95 -20.96 13.63
N ALA A 128 -7.38 -20.01 14.37
CA ALA A 128 -7.24 -18.63 13.93
C ALA A 128 -6.38 -18.53 12.66
N ALA A 129 -5.31 -19.33 12.59
CA ALA A 129 -4.44 -19.40 11.42
C ALA A 129 -5.17 -19.99 10.21
N ARG A 130 -6.01 -21.01 10.40
CA ARG A 130 -6.81 -21.60 9.33
C ARG A 130 -7.79 -20.58 8.75
N ALA A 131 -8.45 -19.80 9.60
CA ALA A 131 -9.31 -18.70 9.16
C ALA A 131 -8.51 -17.65 8.37
N GLY A 132 -7.39 -17.18 8.92
CA GLY A 132 -6.51 -16.21 8.24
C GLY A 132 -5.99 -16.73 6.90
N ARG A 133 -5.56 -17.99 6.83
CA ARG A 133 -5.13 -18.64 5.58
C ARG A 133 -6.22 -18.62 4.53
N ASN A 134 -7.46 -18.98 4.89
CA ASN A 134 -8.58 -19.06 3.96
C ASN A 134 -8.98 -17.67 3.42
N VAL A 135 -9.01 -16.65 4.29
CA VAL A 135 -9.28 -15.27 3.89
C VAL A 135 -8.19 -14.75 2.94
N ASN A 136 -6.92 -14.91 3.32
CA ASN A 136 -5.78 -14.45 2.51
C ASN A 136 -5.69 -15.20 1.17
N ALA A 137 -6.03 -16.49 1.12
CA ALA A 137 -6.12 -17.21 -0.16
C ALA A 137 -7.16 -16.58 -1.10
N ARG A 138 -8.35 -16.25 -0.59
CA ARG A 138 -9.41 -15.62 -1.41
C ARG A 138 -9.06 -14.20 -1.84
N LEU A 139 -8.36 -13.43 -1.00
CA LEU A 139 -7.84 -12.11 -1.37
C LEU A 139 -6.81 -12.22 -2.48
N GLU A 140 -5.91 -13.20 -2.41
CA GLU A 140 -4.92 -13.46 -3.46
C GLU A 140 -5.60 -13.93 -4.75
N ASP A 141 -6.54 -14.88 -4.67
CA ASP A 141 -7.29 -15.36 -5.83
C ASP A 141 -8.02 -14.20 -6.52
N ALA A 142 -8.64 -13.30 -5.74
CA ALA A 142 -9.28 -12.11 -6.27
C ALA A 142 -8.29 -11.19 -7.00
N ARG A 143 -7.05 -11.03 -6.50
CA ARG A 143 -6.02 -10.25 -7.22
C ARG A 143 -5.57 -10.91 -8.51
N MET A 144 -5.46 -12.22 -8.53
CA MET A 144 -5.08 -12.99 -9.72
C MET A 144 -6.14 -12.95 -10.82
N LEU A 145 -7.38 -12.57 -10.50
CA LEU A 145 -8.43 -12.27 -11.48
C LEU A 145 -8.29 -10.89 -12.14
N ALA A 146 -7.28 -10.08 -11.77
CA ALA A 146 -7.07 -8.79 -12.42
C ALA A 146 -6.85 -8.98 -13.94
N PRO A 147 -7.41 -8.10 -14.78
CA PRO A 147 -7.25 -8.22 -16.22
C PRO A 147 -5.78 -8.07 -16.62
N PRO A 148 -5.30 -8.87 -17.59
CA PRO A 148 -3.95 -8.71 -18.10
C PRO A 148 -3.80 -7.36 -18.83
N PRO A 149 -2.58 -6.81 -18.97
CA PRO A 149 -2.34 -5.52 -19.62
C PRO A 149 -2.88 -5.42 -21.05
N GLU A 150 -2.93 -6.54 -21.77
CA GLU A 150 -3.43 -6.67 -23.14
C GLU A 150 -4.94 -6.91 -23.28
N ALA A 151 -5.67 -6.96 -22.16
CA ALA A 151 -7.12 -7.19 -22.17
C ALA A 151 -7.87 -6.08 -22.94
N THR A 152 -8.91 -6.48 -23.68
CA THR A 152 -9.84 -5.50 -24.25
C THR A 152 -10.63 -4.80 -23.13
N PRO A 153 -11.22 -3.61 -23.38
CA PRO A 153 -12.05 -2.93 -22.39
C PRO A 153 -13.20 -3.79 -21.85
N GLU A 154 -13.80 -4.63 -22.69
CA GLU A 154 -14.86 -5.57 -22.31
C GLU A 154 -14.33 -6.68 -21.38
N GLN A 155 -13.21 -7.32 -21.76
CA GLN A 155 -12.55 -8.32 -20.91
C GLN A 155 -12.10 -7.72 -19.57
N ALA A 156 -11.62 -6.48 -19.59
CA ALA A 156 -11.24 -5.77 -18.39
C ALA A 156 -12.45 -5.51 -17.48
N ALA A 157 -13.58 -5.08 -18.03
CA ALA A 157 -14.82 -4.88 -17.27
C ALA A 157 -15.33 -6.19 -16.66
N ASP A 158 -15.34 -7.29 -17.41
CA ASP A 158 -15.79 -8.61 -16.92
C ASP A 158 -14.90 -9.15 -15.79
N ALA A 159 -13.59 -9.01 -15.95
CA ALA A 159 -12.62 -9.39 -14.91
C ALA A 159 -12.85 -8.58 -13.63
N ARG A 160 -13.03 -7.25 -13.75
CA ARG A 160 -13.30 -6.35 -12.61
C ARG A 160 -14.64 -6.67 -11.94
N ALA A 161 -15.68 -6.99 -12.71
CA ALA A 161 -16.97 -7.41 -12.18
C ALA A 161 -16.84 -8.70 -11.34
N THR A 162 -16.08 -9.67 -11.85
CA THR A 162 -15.80 -10.92 -11.13
C THR A 162 -15.00 -10.67 -9.84
N GLN A 163 -14.00 -9.78 -9.88
CA GLN A 163 -13.26 -9.38 -8.68
C GLN A 163 -14.19 -8.79 -7.61
N ARG A 164 -15.09 -7.89 -7.99
CA ARG A 164 -16.08 -7.29 -7.07
C ARG A 164 -17.02 -8.31 -6.48
N GLU A 165 -17.48 -9.29 -7.26
CA GLU A 165 -18.34 -10.36 -6.78
C GLU A 165 -17.64 -11.19 -5.70
N VAL A 166 -16.43 -11.65 -5.97
CA VAL A 166 -15.62 -12.46 -5.04
C VAL A 166 -15.33 -11.68 -3.76
N LEU A 167 -14.89 -10.43 -3.88
CA LEU A 167 -14.56 -9.58 -2.75
C LEU A 167 -15.82 -9.14 -1.97
N GLY A 168 -16.93 -8.88 -2.64
CA GLY A 168 -18.21 -8.54 -2.00
C GLY A 168 -18.80 -9.71 -1.20
N ALA A 169 -18.68 -10.94 -1.72
CA ALA A 169 -19.03 -12.14 -0.97
C ALA A 169 -18.12 -12.31 0.25
N LEU A 170 -16.80 -12.13 0.09
CA LEU A 170 -15.85 -12.19 1.20
C LEU A 170 -16.13 -11.12 2.26
N ARG A 171 -16.39 -9.88 1.84
CA ARG A 171 -16.75 -8.75 2.71
C ARG A 171 -17.91 -9.08 3.63
N SER A 172 -18.93 -9.74 3.08
CA SER A 172 -20.14 -10.13 3.82
C SER A 172 -19.84 -11.20 4.87
N GLU A 173 -18.97 -12.16 4.54
CA GLU A 173 -18.54 -13.22 5.47
C GLU A 173 -17.70 -12.68 6.63
N VAL A 174 -16.80 -11.74 6.35
CA VAL A 174 -15.84 -11.22 7.34
C VAL A 174 -16.30 -9.92 8.01
N ALA A 175 -17.57 -9.54 7.87
CA ALA A 175 -18.10 -8.22 8.21
C ALA A 175 -17.89 -7.77 9.66
N THR A 176 -17.81 -8.73 10.60
CA THR A 176 -17.61 -8.50 12.04
C THR A 176 -16.17 -8.72 12.50
N THR A 177 -15.25 -8.96 11.57
CA THR A 177 -13.83 -9.20 11.85
C THR A 177 -12.97 -8.07 11.31
N HIS A 178 -11.73 -7.96 11.78
CA HIS A 178 -10.79 -6.94 11.31
C HIS A 178 -10.42 -7.08 9.82
N TRP A 179 -10.66 -8.24 9.19
CA TRP A 179 -10.41 -8.44 7.76
C TRP A 179 -11.35 -7.61 6.89
N ARG A 180 -12.50 -7.16 7.41
CA ARG A 180 -13.41 -6.26 6.68
C ARG A 180 -12.68 -5.06 6.11
N HIS A 181 -11.80 -4.43 6.88
CA HIS A 181 -11.06 -3.24 6.45
C HIS A 181 -10.08 -3.55 5.32
N VAL A 182 -9.44 -4.73 5.36
CA VAL A 182 -8.54 -5.20 4.29
C VAL A 182 -9.33 -5.48 3.00
N VAL A 183 -10.50 -6.09 3.11
CA VAL A 183 -11.39 -6.35 1.96
C VAL A 183 -11.90 -5.05 1.36
N ASP A 184 -12.29 -4.07 2.20
CA ASP A 184 -12.76 -2.76 1.74
C ASP A 184 -11.65 -2.02 0.96
N GLU A 185 -10.39 -2.13 1.40
CA GLU A 185 -9.24 -1.60 0.66
C GLU A 185 -8.99 -2.32 -0.69
N GLU A 186 -9.18 -3.64 -0.78
CA GLU A 186 -9.05 -4.35 -2.06
C GLU A 186 -10.18 -3.99 -3.03
N LEU A 187 -11.42 -3.87 -2.55
CA LEU A 187 -12.54 -3.39 -3.35
C LEU A 187 -12.25 -2.01 -3.93
N GLU A 188 -11.75 -1.10 -3.09
CA GLU A 188 -11.35 0.23 -3.53
C GLU A 188 -10.24 0.18 -4.60
N ARG A 189 -9.24 -0.70 -4.46
CA ARG A 189 -8.19 -0.85 -5.47
C ARG A 189 -8.72 -1.32 -6.81
N VAL A 190 -9.73 -2.20 -6.82
CA VAL A 190 -10.41 -2.64 -8.05
C VAL A 190 -11.11 -1.45 -8.73
N ASP A 191 -11.84 -0.64 -7.96
CA ASP A 191 -12.59 0.52 -8.47
C ASP A 191 -11.66 1.64 -8.94
N VAL A 192 -10.57 1.91 -8.21
CA VAL A 192 -9.52 2.86 -8.62
C VAL A 192 -8.87 2.42 -9.93
N ALA A 193 -8.57 1.13 -10.07
CA ALA A 193 -7.93 0.62 -11.28
C ALA A 193 -8.86 0.69 -12.50
N GLU A 194 -10.17 0.43 -12.33
CA GLU A 194 -11.15 0.61 -13.41
C GLU A 194 -11.28 2.09 -13.82
N ALA A 195 -11.39 3.00 -12.85
CA ALA A 195 -11.46 4.44 -13.12
C ALA A 195 -10.20 4.94 -13.85
N ALA A 196 -9.02 4.46 -13.46
CA ALA A 196 -7.76 4.80 -14.12
C ALA A 196 -7.70 4.27 -15.57
N THR A 197 -8.14 3.03 -15.81
CA THR A 197 -8.20 2.47 -17.17
C THR A 197 -9.15 3.25 -18.07
N LEU A 198 -10.34 3.60 -17.58
CA LEU A 198 -11.32 4.38 -18.34
C LEU A 198 -10.82 5.81 -18.61
N ALA A 199 -10.17 6.44 -17.64
CA ALA A 199 -9.55 7.75 -17.82
C ALA A 199 -8.43 7.72 -18.89
N ALA A 200 -7.62 6.65 -18.90
CA ALA A 200 -6.59 6.45 -19.92
C ALA A 200 -7.20 6.27 -21.32
N HIS A 201 -8.27 5.51 -21.46
CA HIS A 201 -9.00 5.38 -22.73
C HIS A 201 -9.62 6.71 -23.18
N ALA A 202 -10.23 7.47 -22.26
CA ALA A 202 -10.81 8.78 -22.55
C ALA A 202 -9.76 9.81 -23.01
N ALA A 203 -8.51 9.67 -22.58
CA ALA A 203 -7.41 10.52 -23.06
C ALA A 203 -7.06 10.26 -24.54
N LEU A 204 -7.34 9.05 -25.05
CA LEU A 204 -7.05 8.64 -26.43
C LEU A 204 -8.27 8.79 -27.35
N ASP A 205 -9.47 8.52 -26.84
CA ASP A 205 -10.72 8.56 -27.59
C ASP A 205 -11.84 9.23 -26.76
N PRO A 206 -12.32 10.42 -27.16
CA PRO A 206 -13.36 11.17 -26.46
C PRO A 206 -14.67 10.39 -26.23
N ARG A 207 -14.93 9.31 -26.98
CA ARG A 207 -16.13 8.49 -26.77
C ARG A 207 -16.18 7.83 -25.39
N TYR A 208 -15.03 7.68 -24.71
CA TYR A 208 -14.95 7.11 -23.37
C TYR A 208 -15.07 8.16 -22.25
N GLU A 209 -15.14 9.46 -22.56
CA GLU A 209 -15.25 10.52 -21.56
C GLU A 209 -16.45 10.35 -20.61
N PRO A 210 -17.68 10.03 -21.09
CA PRO A 210 -18.81 9.81 -20.19
C PRO A 210 -18.59 8.64 -19.23
N ALA A 211 -18.03 7.52 -19.72
CA ALA A 211 -17.78 6.33 -18.91
C ALA A 211 -16.69 6.59 -17.85
N ALA A 212 -15.63 7.32 -18.21
CA ALA A 212 -14.57 7.69 -17.29
C ALA A 212 -15.10 8.60 -16.16
N LEU A 213 -15.90 9.62 -16.50
CA LEU A 213 -16.53 10.48 -15.48
C LEU A 213 -17.48 9.70 -14.58
N GLN A 214 -18.32 8.83 -15.16
CA GLN A 214 -19.25 8.02 -14.38
C GLN A 214 -18.51 7.11 -13.40
N SER A 215 -17.43 6.47 -13.83
CA SER A 215 -16.60 5.60 -12.98
C SER A 215 -15.91 6.40 -11.86
N ALA A 216 -15.31 7.56 -12.16
CA ALA A 216 -14.68 8.41 -11.15
C ALA A 216 -15.69 8.98 -10.13
N GLN A 217 -16.89 9.37 -10.57
CA GLN A 217 -17.97 9.79 -9.67
C GLN A 217 -18.46 8.62 -8.79
N ALA A 218 -18.59 7.42 -9.35
CA ALA A 218 -18.97 6.23 -8.60
C ALA A 218 -17.92 5.90 -7.54
N LEU A 219 -16.63 5.98 -7.87
CA LEU A 219 -15.53 5.78 -6.93
C LEU A 219 -15.64 6.73 -5.72
N VAL A 220 -15.80 8.03 -5.95
CA VAL A 220 -15.97 9.03 -4.88
C VAL A 220 -17.19 8.73 -4.00
N ARG A 221 -18.32 8.35 -4.62
CA ARG A 221 -19.57 8.05 -3.91
C ARG A 221 -19.49 6.77 -3.09
N VAL A 222 -18.93 5.70 -3.65
CA VAL A 222 -18.84 4.38 -2.99
C VAL A 222 -17.81 4.41 -1.88
N HIS A 223 -16.67 5.07 -2.09
CA HIS A 223 -15.55 5.12 -1.14
C HIS A 223 -15.51 6.43 -0.35
N GLY A 224 -16.68 6.92 0.08
CA GLY A 224 -16.82 8.16 0.85
C GLY A 224 -16.10 8.17 2.21
N GLU A 225 -15.95 6.99 2.82
CA GLU A 225 -15.29 6.84 4.12
C GLU A 225 -13.80 6.50 4.01
N SER A 226 -13.27 6.29 2.80
CA SER A 226 -11.87 5.92 2.62
C SER A 226 -10.95 7.05 3.08
N LYS A 227 -9.81 6.67 3.67
CA LYS A 227 -8.68 7.58 3.94
C LYS A 227 -8.18 8.30 2.67
N TYR A 228 -8.50 7.80 1.48
CA TYR A 228 -8.13 8.36 0.19
C TYR A 228 -9.25 9.17 -0.48
N HIS A 229 -10.38 9.40 0.20
CA HIS A 229 -11.53 10.10 -0.38
C HIS A 229 -11.16 11.44 -1.06
N ASN A 230 -10.30 12.25 -0.42
CA ASN A 230 -9.86 13.52 -1.00
C ASN A 230 -8.98 13.36 -2.24
N ARG A 231 -8.21 12.28 -2.32
CA ARG A 231 -7.43 11.97 -3.52
C ARG A 231 -8.34 11.57 -4.67
N HIS A 232 -9.42 10.84 -4.38
CA HIS A 232 -10.43 10.49 -5.38
C HIS A 232 -11.18 11.73 -5.89
N LEU A 233 -11.51 12.65 -4.98
CA LEU A 233 -12.04 13.96 -5.36
C LEU A 233 -11.04 14.71 -6.26
N LEU A 234 -9.78 14.84 -5.86
CA LEU A 234 -8.77 15.49 -6.71
C LEU A 234 -8.64 14.84 -8.08
N ALA A 235 -8.62 13.50 -8.15
CA ALA A 235 -8.58 12.77 -9.42
C ALA A 235 -9.82 13.02 -10.29
N LEU A 236 -11.01 13.11 -9.69
CA LEU A 236 -12.25 13.50 -10.39
C LEU A 236 -12.16 14.95 -10.92
N GLY A 237 -11.64 15.88 -10.10
CA GLY A 237 -11.40 17.26 -10.50
C GLY A 237 -10.40 17.37 -11.66
N ASP A 238 -9.30 16.60 -11.60
CA ASP A 238 -8.30 16.51 -12.65
C ASP A 238 -8.90 15.99 -13.96
N LEU A 239 -9.80 15.00 -13.86
CA LEU A 239 -10.49 14.43 -15.02
C LEU A 239 -11.40 15.47 -15.68
N TYR A 240 -12.23 16.18 -14.89
CA TYR A 240 -13.04 17.29 -15.40
C TYR A 240 -12.17 18.37 -16.06
N ALA A 241 -11.09 18.78 -15.40
CA ALA A 241 -10.19 19.82 -15.91
C ALA A 241 -9.51 19.39 -17.23
N ALA A 242 -9.10 18.13 -17.32
CA ALA A 242 -8.54 17.56 -18.54
C ALA A 242 -9.56 17.60 -19.69
N PHE A 243 -10.83 17.31 -19.40
CA PHE A 243 -11.89 17.29 -20.41
C PHE A 243 -12.21 18.70 -20.89
N SER A 244 -12.29 19.70 -19.99
CA SER A 244 -12.41 21.12 -20.37
C SER A 244 -11.28 21.57 -21.29
N ARG A 245 -10.03 21.21 -20.96
CA ARG A 245 -8.87 21.57 -21.79
C ARG A 245 -8.91 20.92 -23.17
N ARG A 246 -9.20 19.63 -23.25
CA ARG A 246 -9.31 18.92 -24.54
C ARG A 246 -10.47 19.42 -25.37
N TYR A 247 -11.60 19.76 -24.74
CA TYR A 247 -12.73 20.37 -25.41
C TYR A 247 -12.33 21.70 -26.07
N ALA A 248 -11.69 22.61 -25.32
CA ALA A 248 -11.24 23.90 -25.85
C ALA A 248 -10.13 23.77 -26.92
N GLN A 249 -9.32 22.70 -26.87
CA GLN A 249 -8.35 22.42 -27.92
C GLN A 249 -9.02 21.91 -29.21
N ARG A 250 -10.02 21.04 -29.08
CA ARG A 250 -10.76 20.46 -30.22
C ARG A 250 -11.68 21.49 -30.88
N PHE A 251 -12.31 22.32 -30.06
CA PHE A 251 -13.17 23.41 -30.48
C PHE A 251 -12.56 24.70 -29.91
N PRO A 252 -11.71 25.42 -30.67
CA PRO A 252 -11.13 26.66 -30.19
C PRO A 252 -12.23 27.64 -29.75
N PRO A 253 -12.07 28.38 -28.63
CA PRO A 253 -13.11 29.31 -28.15
C PRO A 253 -13.57 30.35 -29.18
N PRO A 254 -12.68 30.90 -30.05
CA PRO A 254 -13.10 31.81 -31.11
C PRO A 254 -13.91 31.16 -32.23
N SER A 255 -14.01 29.83 -32.28
CA SER A 255 -14.65 29.11 -33.38
C SER A 255 -16.17 29.06 -33.24
N LEU A 256 -16.89 29.02 -34.37
CA LEU A 256 -18.34 28.77 -34.39
C LEU A 256 -18.71 27.34 -33.96
N GLY A 257 -17.74 26.43 -33.83
CA GLY A 257 -17.95 25.08 -33.31
C GLY A 257 -17.96 25.00 -31.78
N PHE A 258 -17.58 26.07 -31.09
CA PHE A 258 -17.55 26.10 -29.63
C PHE A 258 -18.96 26.18 -29.05
N ASP A 259 -19.34 25.17 -28.26
CA ASP A 259 -20.51 25.21 -27.39
C ASP A 259 -20.06 25.49 -25.95
N ALA A 260 -20.41 26.69 -25.49
CA ALA A 260 -20.10 27.14 -24.14
C ALA A 260 -20.74 26.24 -23.08
N THR A 261 -21.90 25.65 -23.35
CA THR A 261 -22.62 24.82 -22.39
C THR A 261 -21.81 23.57 -22.03
N THR A 262 -21.34 22.84 -23.05
CA THR A 262 -20.50 21.65 -22.85
C THR A 262 -19.19 21.99 -22.11
N PHE A 263 -18.55 23.11 -22.47
CA PHE A 263 -17.34 23.55 -21.75
C PHE A 263 -17.63 23.87 -20.28
N ASP A 264 -18.70 24.63 -20.03
CA ASP A 264 -19.11 25.09 -18.71
C ASP A 264 -19.47 23.91 -17.81
N GLU A 265 -20.07 22.84 -18.32
CA GLU A 265 -20.36 21.63 -17.54
C GLU A 265 -19.09 21.02 -16.95
N TYR A 266 -18.05 20.84 -17.76
CA TYR A 266 -16.76 20.33 -17.28
C TYR A 266 -16.05 21.32 -16.37
N ALA A 267 -16.07 22.61 -16.71
CA ALA A 267 -15.41 23.65 -15.94
C ALA A 267 -16.01 23.81 -14.53
N HIS A 268 -17.35 23.82 -14.43
CA HIS A 268 -18.03 23.83 -13.14
C HIS A 268 -17.82 22.53 -12.36
N GLY A 269 -17.70 21.39 -13.05
CA GLY A 269 -17.34 20.10 -12.44
C GLY A 269 -16.00 20.16 -11.71
N ALA A 270 -14.94 20.57 -12.41
CA ALA A 270 -13.59 20.71 -11.84
C ALA A 270 -13.56 21.72 -10.69
N THR A 271 -14.14 22.91 -10.91
CA THR A 271 -14.15 24.01 -9.93
C THR A 271 -14.78 23.56 -8.61
N ARG A 272 -15.99 22.98 -8.65
CA ARG A 272 -16.69 22.52 -7.45
C ARG A 272 -15.89 21.46 -6.69
N VAL A 273 -15.28 20.52 -7.41
CA VAL A 273 -14.52 19.43 -6.77
C VAL A 273 -13.26 19.95 -6.09
N TYR A 274 -12.51 20.85 -6.73
CA TYR A 274 -11.34 21.46 -6.11
C TYR A 274 -11.71 22.37 -4.93
N GLU A 275 -12.81 23.13 -5.03
CA GLU A 275 -13.33 23.93 -3.92
C GLU A 275 -13.65 23.06 -2.71
N VAL A 276 -14.33 21.92 -2.90
CA VAL A 276 -14.64 20.98 -1.83
C VAL A 276 -13.36 20.52 -1.13
N VAL A 277 -12.32 20.12 -1.87
CA VAL A 277 -11.05 19.66 -1.26
C VAL A 277 -10.30 20.81 -0.59
N ALA A 278 -10.27 22.00 -1.20
CA ALA A 278 -9.60 23.18 -0.67
C ALA A 278 -10.21 23.69 0.65
N GLN A 279 -11.46 23.32 0.95
CA GLN A 279 -12.15 23.66 2.19
C GLN A 279 -11.95 22.62 3.30
N GLN A 280 -11.31 21.48 3.04
CA GLN A 280 -11.12 20.43 4.05
C GLN A 280 -9.90 20.67 4.92
N ASP A 281 -10.13 21.29 6.08
CA ASP A 281 -9.11 21.52 7.10
C ASP A 281 -8.50 20.21 7.62
N GLY A 282 -7.18 20.22 7.84
CA GLY A 282 -6.44 19.08 8.38
C GLY A 282 -6.06 18.00 7.37
N SER A 283 -6.49 18.09 6.11
CA SER A 283 -6.05 17.21 5.04
C SER A 283 -4.77 17.71 4.36
N VAL A 284 -3.91 16.78 3.91
CA VAL A 284 -2.70 17.16 3.15
C VAL A 284 -3.04 17.61 1.73
N GLU A 285 -4.16 17.11 1.21
CA GLU A 285 -4.71 17.42 -0.12
C GLU A 285 -5.27 18.85 -0.23
N LYS A 286 -5.54 19.54 0.89
CA LYS A 286 -6.11 20.90 0.91
C LYS A 286 -5.32 21.89 0.05
N LEU A 287 -4.00 21.95 0.24
CA LEU A 287 -3.13 22.89 -0.49
C LEU A 287 -3.07 22.54 -1.98
N GLU A 288 -3.08 21.25 -2.31
CA GLU A 288 -3.14 20.80 -3.69
C GLU A 288 -4.46 21.22 -4.35
N GLY A 289 -5.59 21.01 -3.68
CA GLY A 289 -6.90 21.45 -4.16
C GLY A 289 -6.98 22.95 -4.39
N ALA A 290 -6.45 23.76 -3.45
CA ALA A 290 -6.43 25.21 -3.57
C ALA A 290 -5.61 25.71 -4.78
N HIS A 291 -4.41 25.16 -4.97
CA HIS A 291 -3.57 25.54 -6.11
C HIS A 291 -4.15 25.06 -7.45
N LYS A 292 -4.74 23.86 -7.49
CA LYS A 292 -5.42 23.34 -8.69
C LYS A 292 -6.63 24.20 -9.04
N LEU A 293 -7.40 24.64 -8.05
CA LEU A 293 -8.52 25.57 -8.24
C LEU A 293 -8.04 26.88 -8.85
N GLU A 294 -7.04 27.53 -8.24
CA GLU A 294 -6.50 28.81 -8.74
C GLU A 294 -5.98 28.69 -10.17
N ALA A 295 -5.15 27.69 -10.45
CA ALA A 295 -4.61 27.45 -11.78
C ALA A 295 -5.71 27.15 -12.82
N PHE A 296 -6.77 26.45 -12.41
CA PHE A 296 -7.88 26.13 -13.31
C PHE A 296 -8.80 27.32 -13.57
N LEU A 297 -9.06 28.17 -12.58
CA LEU A 297 -9.81 29.42 -12.76
C LEU A 297 -9.10 30.38 -13.73
N GLY A 298 -7.77 30.47 -13.68
CA GLY A 298 -7.01 31.24 -14.67
C GLY A 298 -7.23 30.73 -16.10
N PHE A 299 -7.27 29.40 -16.28
CA PHE A 299 -7.57 28.80 -17.58
C PHE A 299 -9.01 29.08 -18.05
N THR A 300 -10.01 28.96 -17.18
CA THR A 300 -11.42 29.21 -17.57
C THR A 300 -11.65 30.68 -17.92
N MET A 301 -11.03 31.62 -17.20
CA MET A 301 -11.08 33.04 -17.53
C MET A 301 -10.56 33.31 -18.95
N GLN A 302 -9.40 32.75 -19.31
CA GLN A 302 -8.84 32.89 -20.66
C GLN A 302 -9.81 32.39 -21.74
N VAL A 303 -10.41 31.21 -21.55
CA VAL A 303 -11.40 30.66 -22.50
C VAL A 303 -12.64 31.56 -22.63
N HIS A 304 -13.11 32.14 -21.53
CA HIS A 304 -14.24 33.07 -21.53
C HIS A 304 -13.94 34.42 -22.19
N GLU A 305 -12.69 34.88 -22.17
CA GLU A 305 -12.26 36.09 -22.89
C GLU A 305 -12.14 35.87 -24.40
N GLU A 306 -11.67 34.69 -24.81
CA GLU A 306 -11.44 34.36 -26.22
C GLU A 306 -12.73 33.99 -26.99
N ARG A 307 -13.80 33.63 -26.29
CA ARG A 307 -15.05 33.21 -26.94
C ARG A 307 -15.72 34.36 -27.67
N VAL A 308 -16.26 34.09 -28.87
CA VAL A 308 -17.06 35.07 -29.60
C VAL A 308 -18.42 35.23 -28.89
N PRO A 309 -18.82 36.45 -28.50
CA PRO A 309 -20.15 36.68 -27.96
C PRO A 309 -21.19 36.33 -29.04
N ARG A 310 -22.09 35.40 -28.71
CA ARG A 310 -23.26 35.06 -29.52
C ARG A 310 -24.48 35.82 -29.05
#